data_AF-R5AUY2-F1
#
_entry.id   AF-R5AUY2-F1
#
_cell.length_a   1.000
_cell.length_b   1.000
_cell.length_c   1.000
_cell.angle_alpha   90.00
_cell.angle_beta   90.00
_cell.angle_gamma   90.00
#
_symmetry.space_group_name_H-M   'P 1'
#
loop_
_entity.id
_entity.type
_entity.pdbx_description
1 polymer ?
#
loop_
_entity_poly.entity_id
_entity_poly.type
_entity_poly.pdbx_seq_one_letter_code
_entity_poly.pdbx_strand_id
1 'polypeptide(L)'
;MKKLSPKGMKLLKVFHLFFAILWIGSAVSLNLLRILVSVEDGSGMYWIAEILDAIDMKILVPGAIGCLITGLIYSIFTNWGFFNFKWLTVKWILTIFMISLGTFYMGPLMSANVEIGKAIMEGRGDVTQYWHNVTCNYYCGILQVCLLTFVLIISVYKPWMKKRSNSKH
;
A
#
# COMPACT_ATOMS: atom_id res chain seq x y z
N MET A 1 -2.83 -30.38 6.45
CA MET A 1 -3.05 -29.70 5.16
C MET A 1 -1.92 -30.02 4.20
N LYS A 2 -2.21 -30.29 2.91
CA LYS A 2 -1.17 -30.51 1.88
C LYS A 2 -0.42 -29.18 1.62
N LYS A 3 0.90 -29.24 1.58
CA LYS A 3 1.77 -28.09 1.26
C LYS A 3 1.82 -27.86 -0.24
N LEU A 4 2.05 -26.61 -0.65
CA LEU A 4 2.24 -26.25 -2.06
C LEU A 4 3.44 -26.97 -2.69
N SER A 5 3.30 -27.36 -3.96
CA SER A 5 4.41 -27.91 -4.74
C SER A 5 5.49 -26.86 -5.02
N PRO A 6 6.73 -27.26 -5.38
CA PRO A 6 7.78 -26.30 -5.75
C PRO A 6 7.39 -25.36 -6.89
N LYS A 7 6.62 -25.86 -7.88
CA LYS A 7 6.08 -25.02 -8.97
C LYS A 7 5.05 -24.02 -8.45
N GLY A 8 4.12 -24.46 -7.60
CA GLY A 8 3.12 -23.59 -6.97
C GLY A 8 3.76 -22.49 -6.09
N MET A 9 4.84 -22.81 -5.39
CA MET A 9 5.61 -21.84 -4.60
C MET A 9 6.22 -20.73 -5.47
N LYS A 10 6.76 -21.08 -6.63
CA LYS A 10 7.32 -20.09 -7.58
C LYS A 10 6.22 -19.20 -8.14
N LEU A 11 5.09 -19.77 -8.54
CA LEU A 11 3.96 -19.01 -9.07
C LEU A 11 3.38 -18.04 -8.03
N LEU A 12 3.20 -18.51 -6.79
CA LEU A 12 2.77 -17.65 -5.68
C LEU A 12 3.72 -16.48 -5.46
N LYS A 13 5.03 -16.73 -5.54
CA LYS A 13 6.06 -15.68 -5.43
C LYS A 13 5.93 -14.64 -6.53
N VAL A 14 5.70 -15.05 -7.77
CA VAL A 14 5.51 -14.14 -8.91
C VAL A 14 4.32 -13.21 -8.65
N PHE A 15 3.17 -13.76 -8.29
CA PHE A 15 1.98 -12.95 -7.98
C PHE A 15 2.20 -12.02 -6.79
N HIS A 16 2.80 -12.52 -5.70
CA HIS A 16 3.07 -11.70 -4.53
C HIS A 16 3.99 -10.51 -4.87
N LEU A 17 5.05 -10.74 -5.65
CA LEU A 17 5.94 -9.66 -6.09
C LEU A 17 5.24 -8.69 -7.04
N PHE A 18 4.43 -9.18 -7.97
CA PHE A 18 3.64 -8.33 -8.86
C PHE A 18 2.72 -7.39 -8.07
N PHE A 19 1.96 -7.92 -7.12
CA PHE A 19 1.09 -7.10 -6.27
C PHE A 19 1.87 -6.14 -5.36
N ALA A 20 3.04 -6.55 -4.88
CA ALA A 20 3.92 -5.67 -4.09
C ALA A 20 4.44 -4.50 -4.93
N ILE A 21 4.79 -4.74 -6.20
CA ILE A 21 5.19 -3.68 -7.14
C ILE A 21 4.04 -2.71 -7.38
N LEU A 22 2.82 -3.21 -7.61
CA LEU A 22 1.65 -2.35 -7.79
C LEU A 22 1.40 -1.48 -6.55
N TRP A 23 1.48 -2.06 -5.35
CA TRP A 23 1.22 -1.33 -4.12
C TRP A 23 2.29 -0.26 -3.86
N ILE A 24 3.57 -0.64 -3.87
CA ILE A 24 4.68 0.28 -3.59
C ILE A 24 4.78 1.35 -4.69
N GLY A 25 4.71 0.94 -5.96
CA GLY A 25 4.79 1.82 -7.10
C GLY A 25 3.67 2.86 -7.11
N SER A 26 2.44 2.46 -6.80
CA SER A 26 1.31 3.39 -6.70
C SER A 26 1.49 4.35 -5.52
N ALA A 27 1.87 3.86 -4.34
CA ALA A 27 2.10 4.72 -3.17
C ALA A 27 3.16 5.79 -3.44
N VAL A 28 4.26 5.43 -4.10
CA VAL A 28 5.30 6.39 -4.52
C VAL A 28 4.75 7.36 -5.57
N SER A 29 4.05 6.86 -6.60
CA SER A 29 3.52 7.69 -7.68
C SER A 29 2.52 8.73 -7.18
N LEU A 30 1.61 8.35 -6.28
CA LEU A 30 0.63 9.28 -5.67
C LEU A 30 1.32 10.44 -4.94
N ASN A 31 2.40 10.17 -4.19
CA ASN A 31 3.15 11.22 -3.51
C ASN A 31 3.94 12.09 -4.48
N LEU A 32 4.56 11.49 -5.50
CA LEU A 32 5.30 12.23 -6.52
C LEU A 32 4.39 13.15 -7.33
N LEU A 33 3.20 12.71 -7.72
CA LEU A 33 2.24 13.54 -8.45
C LEU A 33 1.87 14.81 -7.68
N ARG A 34 1.73 14.73 -6.35
CA ARG A 34 1.45 15.90 -5.50
C ARG A 34 2.59 16.92 -5.46
N ILE A 35 3.82 16.50 -5.73
CA ILE A 35 5.03 17.34 -5.69
C ILE A 35 5.37 17.87 -7.08
N LEU A 36 5.20 17.03 -8.11
CA LEU A 36 5.69 17.30 -9.47
C LEU A 36 4.65 17.96 -10.38
N VAL A 37 3.35 17.85 -10.04
CA VAL A 37 2.27 18.43 -10.84
C VAL A 37 1.80 19.73 -10.19
N SER A 38 1.93 20.83 -10.93
CA SER A 38 1.36 22.12 -10.55
C SER A 38 -0.15 22.15 -10.80
N VAL A 39 -0.90 22.70 -9.83
CA VAL A 39 -2.34 22.88 -9.90
C VAL A 39 -2.64 24.37 -9.76
N GLU A 40 -3.11 25.00 -10.83
CA GLU A 40 -3.25 26.46 -10.91
C GLU A 40 -4.70 26.94 -10.79
N ASP A 41 -5.67 26.08 -11.15
CA ASP A 41 -7.09 26.42 -11.20
C ASP A 41 -7.98 25.28 -10.68
N GLY A 42 -9.29 25.55 -10.62
CA GLY A 42 -10.29 24.56 -10.17
C GLY A 42 -10.35 23.32 -11.07
N SER A 43 -10.13 23.48 -12.38
CA SER A 43 -10.08 22.35 -13.32
C SER A 43 -8.92 21.42 -13.01
N GLY A 44 -7.74 21.98 -12.72
CA GLY A 44 -6.56 21.24 -12.30
C GLY A 44 -6.79 20.49 -10.99
N MET A 45 -7.48 21.12 -10.02
CA MET A 45 -7.85 20.47 -8.75
C MET A 45 -8.75 19.24 -8.98
N TYR A 46 -9.76 19.37 -9.85
CA TYR A 46 -10.62 18.24 -10.17
C TYR A 46 -9.84 17.09 -10.82
N TRP A 47 -9.11 17.38 -11.91
CA TRP A 47 -8.44 16.32 -12.68
C TRP A 47 -7.34 15.61 -11.90
N ILE A 48 -6.56 16.34 -11.08
CA ILE A 48 -5.54 15.68 -10.26
C ILE A 48 -6.18 14.79 -9.18
N ALA A 49 -7.29 15.23 -8.56
CA ALA A 49 -8.00 14.42 -7.57
C ALA A 49 -8.54 13.14 -8.22
N GLU A 50 -9.16 13.24 -9.40
CA GLU A 50 -9.68 12.10 -10.16
C GLU A 50 -8.57 11.10 -10.52
N ILE A 51 -7.39 11.58 -10.98
CA ILE A 51 -6.24 10.73 -11.31
C ILE A 51 -5.71 10.01 -10.06
N LEU A 52 -5.56 10.73 -8.94
CA LEU A 52 -5.06 10.17 -7.69
C LEU A 52 -6.02 9.10 -7.15
N ASP A 53 -7.34 9.37 -7.15
CA ASP A 53 -8.36 8.40 -6.73
C ASP A 53 -8.40 7.18 -7.67
N ALA A 54 -8.28 7.38 -8.99
CA ALA A 54 -8.21 6.28 -9.94
C ALA A 54 -6.99 5.39 -9.73
N ILE A 55 -5.79 5.96 -9.54
CA ILE A 55 -4.58 5.17 -9.24
C ILE A 55 -4.77 4.41 -7.93
N ASP A 56 -5.32 5.05 -6.90
CA ASP A 56 -5.54 4.42 -5.59
C ASP A 56 -6.53 3.25 -5.70
N MET A 57 -7.73 3.50 -6.20
CA MET A 57 -8.80 2.50 -6.24
C MET A 57 -8.61 1.42 -7.30
N LYS A 58 -7.94 1.71 -8.42
CA LYS A 58 -7.78 0.76 -9.53
C LYS A 58 -6.43 0.04 -9.54
N ILE A 59 -5.42 0.56 -8.85
CA ILE A 59 -4.06 -0.02 -8.87
C ILE A 59 -3.55 -0.29 -7.45
N LEU A 60 -3.56 0.72 -6.58
CA LEU A 60 -3.00 0.60 -5.23
C LEU A 60 -3.78 -0.40 -4.38
N VAL A 61 -5.09 -0.22 -4.25
CA VAL A 61 -5.97 -1.08 -3.44
C VAL A 61 -5.95 -2.52 -3.95
N PRO A 62 -6.10 -2.82 -5.26
CA PRO A 62 -5.91 -4.17 -5.78
C PRO A 62 -4.52 -4.77 -5.49
N GLY A 63 -3.46 -3.96 -5.57
CA GLY A 63 -2.10 -4.36 -5.18
C GLY A 63 -2.01 -4.74 -3.71
N ALA A 64 -2.57 -3.93 -2.81
CA ALA A 64 -2.58 -4.19 -1.37
C ALA A 64 -3.35 -5.46 -1.02
N ILE A 65 -4.55 -5.63 -1.58
CA ILE A 65 -5.38 -6.82 -1.38
C ILE A 65 -4.73 -8.07 -1.98
N GLY A 66 -4.12 -7.98 -3.16
CA GLY A 66 -3.39 -9.08 -3.76
C GLY A 66 -2.19 -9.52 -2.91
N CYS A 67 -1.45 -8.57 -2.32
CA CYS A 67 -0.39 -8.84 -1.35
C CYS A 67 -0.92 -9.54 -0.10
N LEU A 68 -2.05 -9.06 0.44
CA LEU A 68 -2.70 -9.65 1.61
C LEU A 68 -3.11 -11.10 1.35
N ILE A 69 -3.82 -11.36 0.24
CA ILE A 69 -4.29 -12.70 -0.14
C ILE A 69 -3.11 -13.64 -0.37
N THR A 70 -2.12 -13.23 -1.15
CA THR A 70 -0.94 -14.07 -1.40
C THR A 70 -0.12 -14.30 -0.13
N GLY A 71 -0.06 -13.32 0.78
CA GLY A 71 0.49 -13.45 2.12
C GLY A 71 -0.25 -14.48 2.98
N LEU A 72 -1.59 -14.46 2.96
CA LEU A 72 -2.42 -15.47 3.63
C LEU A 72 -2.11 -16.87 3.11
N ILE A 73 -2.03 -17.03 1.78
CA ILE A 73 -1.70 -18.31 1.14
C ILE A 73 -0.29 -18.77 1.58
N TYR A 74 0.69 -17.86 1.65
CA TYR A 74 2.01 -18.17 2.19
C TYR A 74 1.93 -18.69 3.63
N SER A 75 1.23 -17.99 4.51
CA SER A 75 1.15 -18.37 5.92
C SER A 75 0.38 -19.67 6.16
N ILE A 76 -0.61 -20.01 5.33
CA ILE A 76 -1.45 -21.21 5.47
C ILE A 76 -0.82 -22.45 4.82
N PHE A 77 -0.32 -22.32 3.58
CA PHE A 77 0.06 -23.47 2.74
C PHE A 77 1.58 -23.73 2.67
N THR A 78 2.37 -23.00 3.47
CA THR A 78 3.83 -23.16 3.53
C THR A 78 4.31 -23.29 4.97
N ASN A 79 5.60 -23.61 5.15
CA ASN A 79 6.21 -23.77 6.47
C ASN A 79 6.36 -22.45 7.25
N TRP A 80 6.06 -21.31 6.61
CA TRP A 80 6.25 -20.00 7.22
C TRP A 80 5.28 -19.75 8.38
N GLY A 81 4.02 -20.20 8.30
CA GLY A 81 3.01 -19.88 9.30
C GLY A 81 2.73 -18.37 9.43
N PHE A 82 1.87 -18.00 10.37
CA PHE A 82 1.59 -16.59 10.70
C PHE A 82 2.56 -16.04 11.75
N PHE A 83 2.79 -16.82 12.82
CA PHE A 83 3.51 -16.39 14.02
C PHE A 83 4.78 -17.19 14.30
N ASN A 84 5.19 -18.08 13.38
CA ASN A 84 6.38 -18.91 13.59
C ASN A 84 7.68 -18.08 13.61
N PHE A 85 7.66 -16.89 13.02
CA PHE A 85 8.80 -16.00 12.95
C PHE A 85 8.39 -14.56 13.29
N LYS A 86 9.12 -13.92 14.22
CA LYS A 86 8.85 -12.54 14.65
C LYS A 86 8.77 -11.55 13.48
N TRP A 87 9.63 -11.72 12.47
CA TRP A 87 9.64 -10.87 11.28
C TRP A 87 8.35 -10.99 10.44
N LEU A 88 7.67 -12.14 10.43
CA LEU A 88 6.39 -12.30 9.76
C LEU A 88 5.27 -11.62 10.55
N THR A 89 5.25 -11.80 11.87
CA THR A 89 4.26 -11.15 12.75
C THR A 89 4.29 -9.63 12.59
N VAL A 90 5.48 -9.03 12.60
CA VAL A 90 5.65 -7.58 12.39
C VAL A 90 5.08 -7.16 11.04
N LYS A 91 5.38 -7.90 9.95
CA LYS A 91 4.83 -7.59 8.63
C LYS A 91 3.30 -7.69 8.59
N TRP A 92 2.72 -8.67 9.26
CA TRP A 92 1.27 -8.81 9.34
C TRP A 92 0.62 -7.61 10.01
N ILE A 93 1.15 -7.22 11.18
CA ILE A 93 0.66 -6.04 11.91
C ILE A 93 0.76 -4.79 11.05
N LEU A 94 1.92 -4.55 10.42
CA LEU A 94 2.14 -3.39 9.56
C LEU A 94 1.24 -3.42 8.32
N THR A 95 1.05 -4.58 7.68
CA THR A 95 0.19 -4.73 6.50
C THR A 95 -1.26 -4.39 6.84
N ILE A 96 -1.77 -4.95 7.94
CA ILE A 96 -3.15 -4.67 8.41
C ILE A 96 -3.28 -3.19 8.76
N PHE A 97 -2.32 -2.62 9.49
CA PHE A 97 -2.32 -1.20 9.83
C PHE A 97 -2.36 -0.31 8.58
N MET A 98 -1.47 -0.56 7.60
CA MET A 98 -1.39 0.21 6.36
C MET A 98 -2.68 0.10 5.54
N ILE A 99 -3.26 -1.09 5.41
CA ILE A 99 -4.54 -1.28 4.71
C ILE A 99 -5.66 -0.56 5.44
N SER A 100 -5.76 -0.67 6.76
CA SER A 100 -6.80 0.03 7.53
C SER A 100 -6.67 1.55 7.44
N LEU A 101 -5.45 2.08 7.57
CA LEU A 101 -5.19 3.52 7.41
C LEU A 101 -5.56 3.99 6.00
N GLY A 102 -5.19 3.22 4.97
CA GLY A 102 -5.55 3.48 3.58
C GLY A 102 -7.07 3.51 3.39
N THR A 103 -7.74 2.42 3.74
CA THR A 103 -9.18 2.22 3.47
C THR A 103 -10.08 3.13 4.29
N PHE A 104 -9.83 3.30 5.59
CA PHE A 104 -10.79 3.97 6.47
C PHE A 104 -10.50 5.45 6.71
N TYR A 105 -9.30 5.92 6.37
CA TYR A 105 -8.91 7.31 6.56
C TYR A 105 -8.50 7.98 5.25
N MET A 106 -7.50 7.44 4.55
CA MET A 106 -6.97 8.09 3.35
C MET A 106 -7.92 8.06 2.15
N GLY A 107 -8.55 6.91 1.90
CA GLY A 107 -9.48 6.69 0.78
C GLY A 107 -10.66 7.66 0.80
N PRO A 108 -11.41 7.77 1.92
CA PRO A 108 -12.51 8.73 2.03
C PRO A 108 -12.09 10.19 1.76
N LEU A 109 -10.92 10.62 2.24
CA LEU A 109 -10.40 11.96 1.96
C LEU A 109 -10.09 12.16 0.48
N MET A 110 -9.57 11.13 -0.19
CA MET A 110 -9.22 11.20 -1.61
C MET A 110 -10.46 11.26 -2.49
N SER A 111 -11.42 10.38 -2.26
CA SER A 111 -12.68 10.36 -3.01
C SER A 111 -13.52 11.61 -2.76
N ALA A 112 -13.55 12.14 -1.53
CA ALA A 112 -14.19 13.42 -1.24
C ALA A 112 -13.56 14.58 -2.01
N ASN A 113 -12.23 14.56 -2.21
CA ASN A 113 -11.56 15.59 -3.00
C ASN A 113 -11.90 15.57 -4.49
N VAL A 114 -12.35 14.44 -5.03
CA VAL A 114 -12.90 14.39 -6.40
C VAL A 114 -14.17 15.24 -6.47
N GLU A 115 -15.09 15.05 -5.53
CA GLU A 115 -16.35 15.79 -5.47
C GLU A 115 -16.13 17.28 -5.19
N ILE A 116 -15.26 17.60 -4.22
CA ILE A 116 -14.91 18.98 -3.88
C ILE A 116 -14.21 19.66 -5.06
N GLY A 117 -13.26 18.99 -5.71
CA GLY A 117 -12.56 19.51 -6.88
C GLY A 117 -13.53 19.84 -8.01
N LYS A 118 -14.51 18.97 -8.28
CA LYS A 118 -15.57 19.23 -9.25
C LYS A 118 -16.40 20.47 -8.88
N ALA A 119 -16.79 20.59 -7.61
CA ALA A 119 -17.54 21.76 -7.14
C ALA A 119 -16.72 23.06 -7.25
N ILE A 120 -15.40 23.02 -7.00
CA ILE A 120 -14.49 24.18 -7.17
C ILE A 120 -14.42 24.57 -8.65
N MET A 121 -14.25 23.60 -9.55
CA MET A 121 -14.27 23.83 -11.00
C MET A 121 -15.57 24.50 -11.46
N GLU A 122 -16.70 24.15 -10.85
CA GLU A 122 -18.02 24.77 -11.11
C GLU A 122 -18.27 26.10 -10.37
N GLY A 123 -17.28 26.61 -9.62
CA GLY A 123 -17.34 27.90 -8.92
C GLY A 123 -18.12 27.88 -7.60
N ARG A 124 -18.34 26.71 -6.99
CA ARG A 124 -19.16 26.54 -5.77
C ARG A 124 -18.50 25.71 -4.64
N GLY A 125 -17.25 25.29 -4.80
CA GLY A 125 -16.59 24.37 -3.87
C GLY A 125 -15.72 25.04 -2.80
N ASP A 126 -15.38 24.28 -1.75
CA ASP A 126 -14.54 24.71 -0.64
C ASP A 126 -13.05 24.38 -0.89
N VAL A 127 -12.30 25.40 -1.30
CA VAL A 127 -10.86 25.31 -1.55
C VAL A 127 -10.07 24.98 -0.27
N THR A 128 -10.54 25.43 0.90
CA THR A 128 -9.86 25.20 2.16
C THR A 128 -9.96 23.73 2.56
N GLN A 129 -11.16 23.15 2.47
CA GLN A 129 -11.38 21.72 2.74
C GLN A 129 -10.58 20.84 1.76
N TYR A 130 -10.53 21.23 0.47
CA TYR A 130 -9.76 20.50 -0.54
C TYR A 130 -8.28 20.38 -0.13
N TRP A 131 -7.64 21.49 0.22
CA TRP A 131 -6.23 21.51 0.61
C TRP A 131 -5.96 20.86 1.97
N HIS A 132 -6.92 20.93 2.90
CA HIS A 132 -6.84 20.18 4.15
C HIS A 132 -6.74 18.67 3.87
N ASN A 133 -7.66 18.13 3.06
CA ASN A 133 -7.67 16.73 2.66
C ASN A 133 -6.38 16.33 1.90
N VAL A 134 -5.91 17.17 0.95
CA VAL A 134 -4.64 16.94 0.25
C VAL A 134 -3.48 16.83 1.23
N THR A 135 -3.41 17.75 2.19
CA THR A 135 -2.31 17.81 3.17
C THR A 135 -2.32 16.60 4.10
N CYS A 136 -3.49 16.23 4.64
CA CYS A 136 -3.63 15.03 5.46
C CYS A 136 -3.24 13.77 4.68
N ASN A 137 -3.74 13.62 3.45
CA ASN A 137 -3.42 12.47 2.61
C ASN A 137 -1.93 12.43 2.23
N TYR A 138 -1.30 13.57 1.96
CA TYR A 138 0.14 13.67 1.68
C TYR A 138 1.01 13.15 2.83
N TYR A 139 0.80 13.64 4.06
CA TYR A 139 1.59 13.16 5.20
C TYR A 139 1.36 11.68 5.51
N CYS A 140 0.11 11.20 5.42
CA CYS A 140 -0.16 9.77 5.53
C CYS A 140 0.47 8.97 4.39
N GLY A 141 0.53 9.53 3.18
CA GLY A 141 1.20 8.97 2.01
C GLY A 141 2.70 8.77 2.23
N ILE A 142 3.39 9.77 2.81
CA ILE A 142 4.82 9.64 3.19
C ILE A 142 4.98 8.50 4.20
N LEU A 143 4.13 8.46 5.24
CA LEU A 143 4.16 7.39 6.23
C LEU A 143 3.97 6.01 5.57
N GLN A 144 3.02 5.86 4.65
CA GLN A 144 2.79 4.62 3.89
C GLN A 144 4.03 4.20 3.11
N VAL A 145 4.69 5.12 2.37
CA VAL A 145 5.91 4.81 1.62
C VAL A 145 7.05 4.36 2.54
N CYS A 146 7.22 5.03 3.69
CA CYS A 146 8.21 4.64 4.70
C CYS A 146 7.94 3.23 5.27
N LEU A 147 6.69 2.94 5.62
CA LEU A 147 6.30 1.64 6.17
C LEU A 147 6.43 0.52 5.14
N LEU A 148 6.03 0.76 3.89
CA LEU A 148 6.20 -0.20 2.78
C LEU A 148 7.68 -0.48 2.52
N THR A 149 8.52 0.55 2.53
CA THR A 149 9.98 0.40 2.40
C THR A 149 10.54 -0.42 3.55
N PHE A 150 10.10 -0.17 4.79
CA PHE A 150 10.51 -0.95 5.94
C PHE A 150 10.08 -2.43 5.84
N VAL A 151 8.84 -2.70 5.40
CA VAL A 151 8.34 -4.07 5.15
C VAL A 151 9.13 -4.78 4.05
N LEU A 152 9.53 -4.05 3.01
CA LEU A 152 10.40 -4.57 1.94
C LEU A 152 11.78 -4.97 2.50
N ILE A 153 12.43 -4.09 3.28
CA ILE A 153 13.72 -4.36 3.94
C ILE A 153 13.62 -5.61 4.83
N ILE A 154 12.59 -5.68 5.69
CA ILE A 154 12.35 -6.86 6.56
C ILE A 154 12.18 -8.13 5.73
N SER A 155 11.51 -8.04 4.57
CA SER A 155 11.26 -9.21 3.71
C SER A 155 12.53 -9.76 3.07
N VAL A 156 13.53 -8.90 2.82
CA VAL A 156 14.83 -9.29 2.27
C VAL A 156 15.77 -9.79 3.37
N TYR A 157 16.02 -8.97 4.40
CA TYR A 157 17.05 -9.26 5.41
C TYR A 157 16.60 -10.22 6.50
N LYS A 158 15.29 -10.31 6.78
CA LYS A 158 14.68 -11.21 7.78
C LYS A 158 15.42 -11.18 9.13
N PRO A 159 15.58 -10.01 9.76
CA PRO A 159 16.53 -9.77 10.86
C PRO A 159 16.29 -10.62 12.12
N TRP A 160 15.10 -11.20 12.29
CA TRP A 160 14.75 -12.05 13.44
C TRP A 160 14.61 -13.54 13.11
N MET A 161 15.26 -14.01 12.04
CA MET A 161 15.42 -15.44 11.83
C MET A 161 16.47 -16.00 12.81
N LYS A 162 16.05 -16.91 13.71
CA LYS A 162 16.99 -17.68 14.53
C LYS A 162 17.95 -18.42 13.58
N LYS A 163 19.26 -18.16 13.70
CA LYS A 163 20.28 -19.00 13.03
C LYS A 163 20.11 -20.42 13.58
N ARG A 164 20.01 -21.42 12.69
CA ARG A 164 20.18 -22.82 13.11
C ARG A 164 21.58 -22.91 13.72
N SER A 165 21.66 -23.18 15.02
CA SER A 165 22.90 -23.63 15.62
C SER A 165 23.27 -24.92 14.89
N ASN A 166 24.27 -24.87 14.02
CA ASN A 166 24.95 -26.08 13.59
C ASN A 166 25.74 -26.55 14.81
N SER A 167 25.14 -27.36 15.69
CA SER A 167 25.93 -28.21 16.57
C SER A 167 26.63 -29.20 15.65
N LYS A 168 27.88 -28.87 15.28
CA LYS A 168 28.80 -29.85 14.73
C LYS A 168 29.01 -30.89 15.84
N HIS A 169 28.57 -32.11 15.57
CA HIS A 169 29.14 -33.31 16.20
C HIS A 169 30.57 -33.48 15.70
#